data_AF-A0A8T4YU75-F1
#
_entry.id   AF-A0A8T4YU75-F1
#
_cell.length_a   1.000
_cell.length_b   1.000
_cell.length_c   1.000
_cell.angle_alpha   90.00
_cell.angle_beta   90.00
_cell.angle_gamma   90.00
#
_symmetry.space_group_name_H-M   'P 1'
#
loop_
_entity.id
_entity.type
_entity.pdbx_description
1 polymer ?
#
loop_
_entity_poly.entity_id
_entity_poly.type
_entity_poly.pdbx_seq_one_letter_code
_entity_poly.pdbx_strand_id
1 'polypeptide(L)'
;MNAQTYLGIPRSEIAWFPMIDLSRCNGCGGCIRHCKHDVFTVVDGKPLVVKPENCVVGCKACGWVCPIGAITHPSKDELREMLKKARAKYGFTLI
;
A
#
# COMPACT_ATOMS: atom_id res chain seq x y z
N MET A 1 -10.60 -16.05 -6.06
CA MET A 1 -10.24 -15.16 -4.94
C MET A 1 -8.91 -15.65 -4.39
N ASN A 2 -7.82 -15.20 -4.97
CA ASN A 2 -6.49 -15.70 -4.63
C ASN A 2 -6.08 -14.80 -3.48
N ALA A 3 -6.34 -15.23 -2.25
CA ALA A 3 -5.98 -14.46 -1.07
C ALA A 3 -4.46 -14.31 -1.08
N GLN A 4 -3.98 -13.17 -1.58
CA GLN A 4 -2.55 -12.90 -1.60
C GLN A 4 -2.06 -12.91 -0.16
N THR A 5 -0.93 -13.56 0.09
CA THR A 5 -0.28 -13.61 1.40
C THR A 5 1.05 -12.87 1.38
N TYR A 6 1.45 -12.30 2.50
CA TYR A 6 2.78 -11.75 2.72
C TYR A 6 3.43 -12.49 3.88
N LEU A 7 4.51 -13.25 3.62
CA LEU A 7 5.19 -14.07 4.65
C LEU A 7 4.22 -15.03 5.38
N GLY A 8 3.30 -15.65 4.65
CA GLY A 8 2.27 -16.54 5.22
C GLY A 8 1.10 -15.82 5.90
N ILE A 9 1.11 -14.49 5.99
CA ILE A 9 0.05 -13.68 6.60
C ILE A 9 -0.94 -13.22 5.52
N PRO A 10 -2.27 -13.31 5.74
CA PRO A 10 -3.26 -12.76 4.80
C PRO A 10 -3.00 -11.27 4.50
N ARG A 11 -3.07 -10.84 3.24
CA ARG A 11 -2.81 -9.43 2.88
C ARG A 11 -3.74 -8.44 3.55
N SER A 12 -4.95 -8.84 3.94
CA SER A 12 -5.91 -8.03 4.69
C SER A 12 -5.40 -7.58 6.06
N GLU A 13 -4.42 -8.27 6.64
CA GLU A 13 -3.85 -7.96 7.96
C GLU A 13 -2.67 -6.98 7.88
N ILE A 14 -2.15 -6.75 6.67
CA ILE A 14 -1.02 -5.87 6.42
C ILE A 14 -1.52 -4.63 5.70
N ALA A 15 -1.80 -3.59 6.48
CA ALA A 15 -2.25 -2.27 6.00
C ALA A 15 -1.11 -1.48 5.33
N TRP A 16 -0.39 -2.11 4.40
CA TRP A 16 0.60 -1.45 3.54
C TRP A 16 -0.04 -1.07 2.21
N PHE A 17 -0.40 0.20 2.08
CA PHE A 17 -0.87 0.83 0.85
C PHE A 17 -0.63 2.35 0.94
N PRO A 18 -0.60 3.06 -0.20
CA PRO A 18 -0.38 4.49 -0.20
C PRO A 18 -1.58 5.26 0.36
N MET A 19 -1.32 6.31 1.14
CA MET A 19 -2.28 7.36 1.45
C MET A 19 -1.99 8.59 0.58
N ILE A 20 -3.04 9.22 0.05
CA ILE A 20 -2.93 10.36 -0.87
C ILE A 20 -3.54 11.60 -0.22
N ASP A 21 -2.75 12.64 -0.06
CA ASP A 21 -3.24 13.97 0.30
C ASP A 21 -3.85 14.64 -0.93
N LEU A 22 -5.18 14.60 -1.03
CA LEU A 22 -5.92 15.15 -2.17
C LEU A 22 -5.87 16.68 -2.25
N SER A 23 -5.56 17.37 -1.15
CA SER A 23 -5.39 18.84 -1.14
C SER A 23 -4.12 19.26 -1.86
N ARG A 24 -3.07 18.44 -1.78
CA ARG A 24 -1.77 18.65 -2.46
C ARG A 24 -1.70 17.98 -3.83
N CYS A 25 -2.52 16.95 -4.06
CA CYS A 25 -2.52 16.21 -5.32
C CYS A 25 -2.98 17.11 -6.48
N ASN A 26 -2.12 17.24 -7.49
CA ASN A 26 -2.39 18.00 -8.72
C ASN A 26 -2.87 17.14 -9.91
N GLY A 27 -3.17 15.86 -9.71
CA GLY A 27 -3.69 14.99 -10.76
C GLY A 27 -2.68 14.57 -11.85
N CYS A 28 -1.36 14.73 -11.65
CA CYS A 28 -0.35 14.41 -12.69
C CYS A 28 -0.32 12.94 -13.17
N GLY A 29 -0.95 12.02 -12.43
CA GLY A 29 -1.09 10.61 -12.79
C GLY A 29 0.19 9.78 -12.75
N GLY A 30 1.30 10.30 -12.22
CA GLY A 30 2.58 9.59 -12.16
C GLY A 30 2.50 8.26 -11.39
N CYS A 31 1.79 8.25 -10.27
CA CYS A 31 1.54 7.03 -9.47
C CYS A 31 0.79 5.94 -10.24
N ILE A 32 -0.22 6.32 -11.03
CA ILE A 32 -1.05 5.39 -11.83
C ILE A 32 -0.22 4.79 -12.96
N ARG A 33 0.54 5.61 -13.71
CA ARG A 33 1.37 5.11 -14.82
C ARG A 33 2.47 4.16 -14.34
N HIS A 34 3.01 4.43 -13.14
CA HIS A 34 4.11 3.65 -12.58
C HIS A 34 3.65 2.34 -11.94
N CYS A 35 2.53 2.32 -11.22
CA CYS A 35 2.07 1.13 -10.51
C CYS A 35 1.49 0.08 -11.49
N LYS A 36 2.07 -1.12 -11.51
CA LYS A 36 1.63 -2.25 -12.36
C LYS A 36 0.76 -3.27 -11.62
N HIS A 37 0.26 -2.91 -10.43
CA HIS A 37 -0.50 -3.81 -9.55
C HIS A 37 -1.97 -3.41 -9.40
N ASP A 38 -2.50 -2.55 -10.27
CA ASP A 38 -3.92 -2.14 -10.25
C ASP A 38 -4.39 -1.55 -8.90
N VAL A 39 -3.49 -0.92 -8.15
CA VAL A 39 -3.82 -0.32 -6.84
C VAL A 39 -4.75 0.88 -6.99
N PHE A 40 -4.61 1.64 -8.08
CA PHE A 40 -5.28 2.90 -8.31
C PHE A 40 -6.34 2.81 -9.40
N THR A 41 -7.37 3.64 -9.26
CA THR A 41 -8.25 4.10 -10.35
C THR A 41 -8.16 5.63 -10.46
N VAL A 42 -8.88 6.21 -11.42
CA VAL A 42 -9.01 7.67 -11.58
C VAL A 42 -10.44 8.09 -11.28
N VAL A 43 -10.59 9.09 -10.41
CA VAL A 43 -11.87 9.77 -10.14
C VAL A 43 -11.60 11.28 -10.21
N ASP A 44 -12.37 12.00 -11.02
CA ASP A 44 -12.23 13.45 -11.22
C ASP A 44 -10.80 13.91 -11.52
N GLY A 45 -10.10 13.14 -12.37
CA GLY A 45 -8.71 13.41 -12.76
C GLY A 45 -7.66 13.16 -11.66
N LYS A 46 -8.06 12.66 -10.49
CA LYS A 46 -7.17 12.34 -9.37
C LYS A 46 -7.11 10.83 -9.11
N PRO A 47 -5.97 10.32 -8.60
CA PRO A 47 -5.84 8.92 -8.22
C PRO A 47 -6.71 8.60 -7.00
N LEU A 48 -7.38 7.45 -7.04
CA LEU A 48 -8.08 6.85 -5.90
C LEU A 48 -7.55 5.43 -5.68
N VAL A 49 -7.22 5.06 -4.44
CA VAL A 49 -6.79 3.71 -4.09
C VAL A 49 -8.02 2.81 -3.96
N VAL A 50 -8.15 1.81 -4.83
CA VAL A 50 -9.31 0.90 -4.89
C VAL A 50 -8.96 -0.56 -4.59
N LYS A 51 -7.69 -0.94 -4.74
CA LYS A 51 -7.20 -2.28 -4.41
C LYS A 51 -5.98 -2.18 -3.50
N PRO A 52 -6.15 -1.75 -2.24
CA PRO A 52 -5.04 -1.57 -1.31
C PRO A 52 -4.24 -2.86 -1.07
N GLU A 53 -4.89 -4.03 -1.05
CA GLU A 53 -4.22 -5.32 -0.89
C GLU A 53 -3.30 -5.71 -2.06
N ASN A 54 -3.46 -5.10 -3.24
CA ASN A 54 -2.56 -5.36 -4.36
C ASN A 54 -1.23 -4.60 -4.24
N CYS A 55 -1.12 -3.63 -3.33
CA CYS A 55 0.12 -2.90 -3.14
C CYS A 55 1.24 -3.86 -2.69
N VAL A 56 2.43 -3.79 -3.28
CA VAL A 56 3.54 -4.65 -2.81
C VAL A 56 4.01 -4.15 -1.45
N VAL A 57 3.98 -5.01 -0.43
CA VAL A 57 4.43 -4.66 0.93
C VAL A 57 5.89 -4.21 0.87
N GLY A 58 6.17 -3.03 1.43
CA GLY A 58 7.49 -2.40 1.38
C GLY A 58 7.74 -1.50 0.17
N CYS A 59 6.96 -1.60 -0.91
CA CYS A 59 7.08 -0.72 -2.07
C CYS A 59 6.66 0.71 -1.72
N LYS A 60 7.43 1.70 -2.19
CA LYS A 60 7.16 3.14 -2.03
C LYS A 60 7.25 3.93 -3.34
N ALA A 61 7.30 3.25 -4.48
CA ALA A 61 7.66 3.86 -5.76
C ALA A 61 6.67 4.94 -6.20
N CYS A 62 5.36 4.78 -5.93
CA CYS A 62 4.37 5.81 -6.24
C CYS A 62 4.60 7.13 -5.47
N GLY A 63 5.18 7.05 -4.26
CA GLY A 63 5.61 8.22 -3.49
C GLY A 63 6.81 8.91 -4.13
N TRP A 64 7.79 8.15 -4.61
CA TRP A 64 8.99 8.70 -5.25
C TRP A 64 8.70 9.38 -6.58
N VAL A 65 7.77 8.86 -7.38
CA VAL A 65 7.38 9.47 -8.67
C VAL A 65 6.38 10.62 -8.50
N CYS A 66 5.89 10.90 -7.29
CA CYS A 66 4.96 11.99 -7.05
C CYS A 66 5.74 13.31 -6.96
N PRO A 67 5.62 14.23 -7.95
CA PRO A 67 6.44 15.44 -7.98
C PRO A 67 6.12 16.43 -6.85
N ILE A 68 4.93 16.34 -6.27
CA ILE A 68 4.46 17.24 -5.18
C ILE A 68 4.62 16.56 -3.81
N GLY A 69 5.05 15.29 -3.75
CA GLY A 69 5.17 14.54 -2.50
C GLY A 69 3.85 14.37 -1.75
N ALA A 70 2.74 14.19 -2.49
CA ALA A 70 1.39 14.06 -1.94
C ALA A 70 1.03 12.63 -1.50
N ILE A 71 1.97 11.68 -1.58
CA ILE A 71 1.73 10.26 -1.30
C ILE A 71 2.64 9.78 -0.17
N THR A 72 2.05 9.18 0.85
CA THR A 72 2.77 8.58 1.99
C THR A 72 2.46 7.08 2.09
N HIS A 73 3.29 6.35 2.82
CA HIS A 73 3.08 4.94 3.18
C HIS A 73 3.33 4.79 4.68
N PRO A 74 2.85 3.70 5.31
CA PRO A 74 3.27 3.37 6.66
C PRO A 74 4.79 3.37 6.83
N SER A 75 5.21 3.69 8.03
CA SER A 75 6.59 3.58 8.49
C SER A 75 7.02 2.12 8.60
N LYS A 76 8.34 1.92 8.71
CA LYS A 76 8.90 0.57 8.96
C LYS A 76 8.45 0.04 10.32
N ASP A 77 8.27 0.91 11.31
CA ASP A 77 7.87 0.52 12.66
C ASP A 77 6.40 0.11 12.69
N GLU A 78 5.51 0.84 12.02
CA GLU A 78 4.12 0.42 11.85
C GLU A 78 4.03 -0.95 11.15
N LEU A 79 4.83 -1.19 10.10
CA LEU A 79 4.88 -2.49 9.46
C LEU A 79 5.35 -3.60 10.41
N ARG A 80 6.37 -3.35 11.22
CA ARG A 80 6.84 -4.33 12.23
C ARG A 80 5.74 -4.66 13.24
N GLU A 81 5.02 -3.65 13.73
CA GLU A 81 3.93 -3.86 14.68
C GLU A 81 2.75 -4.61 14.06
N MET A 82 2.38 -4.31 12.80
CA MET A 82 1.39 -5.10 12.05
C MET A 82 1.81 -6.58 11.97
N LEU A 83 3.07 -6.85 11.61
CA LEU A 83 3.57 -8.22 11.48
C LEU A 83 3.61 -8.97 12.82
N LYS A 84 3.98 -8.30 13.92
CA LYS A 84 3.94 -8.89 15.27
C LYS A 84 2.51 -9.27 15.66
N LYS A 85 1.55 -8.36 15.47
CA LYS A 85 0.13 -8.59 15.77
C LYS A 85 -0.44 -9.73 14.94
N ALA A 86 -0.15 -9.75 13.64
CA ALA A 86 -0.62 -10.82 12.75
C ALA A 86 -0.01 -12.18 13.12
N ARG A 87 1.29 -12.25 13.44
CA ARG A 87 1.90 -13.51 13.89
C ARG A 87 1.30 -14.04 15.19
N ALA A 88 1.02 -13.15 16.16
CA ALA A 88 0.34 -13.52 17.39
C ALA A 88 -1.09 -14.05 17.13
N LYS A 89 -1.79 -13.49 16.14
CA LYS A 89 -3.15 -13.90 15.76
C LYS A 89 -3.21 -15.24 15.01
N TYR A 90 -2.26 -15.49 14.10
CA TYR A 90 -2.30 -16.66 13.19
C TYR A 90 -1.33 -17.79 13.56
N GLY A 91 -0.53 -17.65 14.62
CA GLY A 91 0.19 -18.77 15.21
C GLY A 91 1.39 -19.30 14.40
N PHE A 92 2.09 -18.45 13.66
CA PHE A 92 3.41 -18.81 13.12
C PHE A 92 4.46 -18.69 14.22
N THR A 93 4.48 -19.65 15.14
CA THR A 93 5.66 -19.91 15.98
C THR A 93 6.82 -20.19 15.02
N LEU A 94 7.89 -19.39 15.12
CA LEU A 94 9.15 -19.76 14.49
C LEU A 94 9.56 -21.09 15.12
N ILE A 95 9.49 -22.17 14.33
CA ILE A 95 10.25 -23.39 14.60
C ILE A 95 11.72 -23.03 14.69
#